data_AF-M7SM97-F1
#
_entry.id   AF-M7SM97-F1
#
_cell.length_a   1.000
_cell.length_b   1.000
_cell.length_c   1.000
_cell.angle_alpha   90.00
_cell.angle_beta   90.00
_cell.angle_gamma   90.00
#
_symmetry.space_group_name_H-M   'P 1'
#
loop_
_entity.id
_entity.type
_entity.pdbx_description
1 polymer ?
#
loop_
_entity_poly.entity_id
_entity_poly.type
_entity_poly.pdbx_seq_one_letter_code
_entity_poly.pdbx_strand_id
1 'polypeptide(L)'
;MTQVYIISLKESQRRFDTEKLVLESNEKFKGRCVFQIFDAISPKHQDFEKFIQELYDSSSLLKSDWFHSDYCYQELLPQEFGCYLSHYFLWKECVKSNQPVVILEDDATLESNFMQALEDCLKSPFDFVRLYGHYWGGHKTNLHALPIYTEAEEAEASMEKTPIENHEVT
;
A
#
# COMPACT_ATOMS: atom_id res chain seq x y z
N MET A 1 -14.23 -13.42 -0.11
CA MET A 1 -12.85 -13.50 -0.63
C MET A 1 -12.33 -12.09 -0.77
N THR A 2 -11.16 -11.79 -0.22
CA THR A 2 -10.59 -10.44 -0.28
C THR A 2 -10.07 -10.16 -1.68
N GLN A 3 -10.42 -9.00 -2.25
CA GLN A 3 -9.91 -8.59 -3.55
C GLN A 3 -8.53 -7.96 -3.38
N VAL A 4 -7.59 -8.38 -4.21
CA VAL A 4 -6.22 -7.83 -4.27
C VAL A 4 -6.01 -7.26 -5.66
N TYR A 5 -5.88 -5.94 -5.74
CA TYR A 5 -5.61 -5.22 -6.97
C TYR A 5 -4.13 -4.91 -7.06
N ILE A 6 -3.51 -5.23 -8.20
CA ILE A 6 -2.17 -4.76 -8.54
C ILE A 6 -2.31 -3.70 -9.62
N ILE A 7 -1.90 -2.47 -9.32
CA ILE A 7 -1.89 -1.35 -10.26
C ILE A 7 -0.69 -1.53 -11.18
N SER A 8 -0.95 -1.71 -12.48
CA SER A 8 0.12 -1.80 -13.48
C SER A 8 -0.29 -1.10 -14.76
N LEU A 9 0.63 -0.32 -15.34
CA LEU A 9 0.42 0.26 -16.66
C LEU A 9 0.35 -0.85 -17.70
N LYS A 10 -0.62 -0.76 -18.62
CA LYS A 10 -0.83 -1.77 -19.67
C LYS A 10 0.39 -1.93 -20.58
N GLU A 11 1.13 -0.85 -20.80
CA GLU A 11 2.34 -0.82 -21.63
C GLU A 11 3.64 -1.00 -20.82
N SER A 12 3.55 -1.26 -19.52
CA SER A 12 4.73 -1.48 -18.65
C SER A 12 5.48 -2.75 -19.04
N GLN A 13 6.81 -2.71 -18.97
CA GLN A 13 7.61 -3.94 -19.07
C GLN A 13 7.34 -4.89 -17.89
N ARG A 14 6.98 -4.35 -16.71
CA ARG A 14 6.61 -5.12 -15.51
C ARG A 14 5.23 -5.78 -15.62
N ARG A 15 4.44 -5.41 -16.63
CA ARG A 15 3.06 -5.89 -16.78
C ARG A 15 3.02 -7.42 -16.92
N PHE A 16 3.95 -8.00 -17.66
CA PHE A 16 4.05 -9.44 -17.84
C PHE A 16 4.32 -10.18 -16.52
N ASP A 17 5.25 -9.68 -15.72
CA ASP A 17 5.56 -10.25 -14.40
C ASP A 17 4.36 -10.13 -13.46
N THR A 18 3.61 -9.03 -13.57
CA THR A 18 2.36 -8.81 -12.82
C THR A 18 1.29 -9.84 -13.21
N GLU A 19 1.10 -10.10 -14.50
CA GLU A 19 0.16 -11.13 -14.98
C GLU A 19 0.52 -12.51 -14.46
N LYS A 20 1.82 -12.85 -14.47
CA LYS A 20 2.32 -14.08 -13.88
C LYS A 20 2.04 -14.15 -12.38
N LEU A 21 2.35 -13.09 -11.63
CA LEU A 21 2.11 -13.00 -10.19
C LEU A 21 0.62 -13.20 -9.87
N VAL A 22 -0.28 -12.60 -10.64
CA VAL A 22 -1.74 -12.76 -10.48
C VAL A 22 -2.16 -14.21 -10.67
N LEU A 23 -1.69 -14.87 -11.72
CA LEU A 23 -2.03 -16.28 -11.99
C LEU A 23 -1.53 -17.20 -10.86
N GLU A 24 -0.26 -17.07 -10.48
CA GLU A 24 0.34 -17.88 -9.42
C GLU A 24 -0.32 -17.63 -8.06
N SER A 25 -0.64 -16.36 -7.75
CA SER A 25 -1.29 -15.99 -6.49
C SER A 25 -2.73 -16.47 -6.41
N ASN A 26 -3.47 -16.48 -7.53
CA ASN A 26 -4.84 -17.00 -7.56
C ASN A 26 -4.90 -18.52 -7.35
N GLU A 27 -3.90 -19.26 -7.83
CA GLU A 27 -3.79 -20.69 -7.50
C GLU A 27 -3.34 -20.89 -6.04
N LYS A 28 -2.30 -20.17 -5.60
CA LYS A 28 -1.73 -20.30 -4.25
C LYS A 28 -2.71 -19.92 -3.14
N PHE A 29 -3.51 -18.88 -3.35
CA PHE A 29 -4.43 -18.33 -2.34
C PHE A 29 -5.91 -18.56 -2.65
N LYS A 30 -6.18 -19.60 -3.45
CA LYS A 30 -7.52 -20.00 -3.88
C LYS A 30 -8.50 -20.10 -2.71
N GLY A 31 -9.67 -19.47 -2.87
CA GLY A 31 -10.72 -19.45 -1.84
C GLY A 31 -10.50 -18.43 -0.71
N ARG A 32 -9.34 -17.77 -0.65
CA ARG A 32 -9.03 -16.73 0.33
C ARG A 32 -8.99 -15.35 -0.32
N CYS A 33 -8.23 -15.23 -1.40
CA CYS A 33 -8.01 -13.99 -2.14
C CYS A 33 -8.36 -14.16 -3.62
N VAL A 34 -8.66 -13.03 -4.27
CA VAL A 34 -8.75 -12.92 -5.73
C VAL A 34 -7.83 -11.79 -6.15
N PHE A 35 -6.75 -12.15 -6.83
CA PHE A 35 -5.79 -11.23 -7.41
C PHE A 35 -6.26 -10.81 -8.80
N GLN A 36 -6.14 -9.52 -9.09
CA GLN A 36 -6.46 -8.97 -10.39
C GLN A 36 -5.65 -7.71 -10.68
N ILE A 37 -5.44 -7.44 -11.95
CA ILE A 37 -4.73 -6.23 -12.37
C ILE A 37 -5.73 -5.10 -12.54
N PHE A 38 -5.37 -3.93 -12.03
CA PHE A 38 -6.01 -2.67 -12.39
C PHE A 38 -5.15 -1.98 -13.46
N ASP A 39 -5.74 -1.66 -14.60
CA ASP A 39 -5.08 -0.89 -15.65
C ASP A 39 -4.81 0.52 -15.13
N ALA A 40 -3.55 0.79 -14.80
CA ALA A 40 -3.15 2.06 -14.23
C ALA A 40 -3.46 3.21 -15.19
N ILE A 41 -3.94 4.31 -14.63
CA ILE A 41 -4.24 5.53 -15.38
C ILE A 41 -2.92 6.25 -15.63
N SER A 42 -2.59 6.47 -16.89
CA SER A 42 -1.44 7.26 -17.31
C SER A 42 -1.86 8.65 -17.78
N PRO A 43 -0.93 9.61 -17.89
CA PRO A 43 -1.18 10.90 -18.54
C PRO A 43 -1.68 10.80 -19.99
N LYS A 44 -1.58 9.63 -20.62
CA LYS A 44 -2.07 9.39 -21.99
C LYS A 44 -3.52 8.92 -22.03
N HIS A 45 -4.15 8.71 -20.88
CA HIS A 45 -5.56 8.29 -20.81
C HIS A 45 -6.45 9.39 -21.42
N GLN A 46 -7.41 9.01 -22.27
CA GLN A 46 -8.22 9.98 -23.03
C GLN A 46 -8.99 10.98 -22.14
N ASP A 47 -9.37 10.54 -20.94
CA ASP A 47 -10.13 11.33 -19.95
C ASP A 47 -9.23 11.90 -18.84
N PHE A 48 -7.90 11.86 -18.98
CA PHE A 48 -6.96 12.19 -17.91
C PHE A 48 -7.19 13.60 -17.35
N GLU A 49 -7.19 14.62 -18.21
CA GLU A 49 -7.40 16.01 -17.80
C GLU A 49 -8.77 16.23 -17.18
N LYS A 50 -9.80 15.56 -17.71
CA LYS A 50 -11.16 15.62 -17.17
C LYS A 50 -11.21 15.04 -15.76
N PHE A 51 -10.59 13.87 -15.54
CA PHE A 51 -10.55 13.25 -14.22
C PHE A 51 -9.84 14.12 -13.20
N ILE A 52 -8.75 14.80 -13.57
CA ILE A 52 -8.08 15.73 -12.65
C ILE A 52 -8.99 16.91 -12.31
N GLN A 53 -9.65 17.52 -13.28
CA GLN A 53 -10.57 18.64 -13.03
C GLN A 53 -11.75 18.25 -12.12
N GLU A 54 -12.25 17.03 -12.24
CA GLU A 54 -13.42 16.57 -11.50
C GLU A 54 -13.09 15.96 -10.13
N LEU A 55 -11.93 15.31 -9.99
CA LEU A 55 -11.63 14.41 -8.86
C LEU A 55 -10.44 14.86 -8.01
N TYR A 56 -9.73 15.90 -8.42
CA TYR A 56 -8.60 16.44 -7.68
C TYR A 56 -8.83 17.90 -7.30
N ASP A 57 -8.67 18.18 -6.01
CA ASP A 57 -8.72 19.52 -5.45
C ASP A 57 -7.34 19.90 -4.92
N SER A 58 -6.67 20.83 -5.61
CA SER A 58 -5.33 21.30 -5.22
C SER A 58 -5.31 21.98 -3.85
N SER A 59 -6.45 22.51 -3.37
CA SER A 59 -6.52 23.08 -2.02
C SER A 59 -6.46 22.02 -0.92
N SER A 60 -6.88 20.79 -1.23
CA SER A 60 -6.74 19.63 -0.34
C SER A 60 -5.30 19.14 -0.24
N LEU A 61 -4.48 19.32 -1.30
CA LEU A 61 -3.05 19.02 -1.29
C LEU A 61 -2.32 19.79 -0.20
N LEU A 62 -2.64 21.08 -0.03
CA LEU A 62 -2.02 21.97 0.96
C LEU A 62 -2.18 21.48 2.42
N LYS A 63 -3.08 20.52 2.66
CA LYS A 63 -3.31 19.90 3.98
C LYS A 63 -2.72 18.50 4.10
N SER A 64 -2.14 17.97 3.02
CA SER A 64 -1.59 16.62 2.99
C SER A 64 -0.18 16.57 3.57
N ASP A 65 0.16 15.46 4.22
CA ASP A 65 1.53 15.20 4.69
C ASP A 65 2.54 15.20 3.52
N TRP A 66 2.09 14.85 2.31
CA TRP A 66 2.91 14.92 1.10
C TRP A 66 3.35 16.34 0.78
N PHE A 67 2.45 17.32 0.85
CA PHE A 67 2.78 18.71 0.56
C PHE A 67 3.80 19.31 1.54
N HIS A 68 3.80 18.82 2.78
CA HIS A 68 4.74 19.21 3.83
C HIS A 68 5.99 18.34 3.89
N SER A 69 6.17 17.40 2.96
CA SER A 69 7.36 16.57 2.87
C SER A 69 8.52 17.31 2.21
N ASP A 70 9.76 16.92 2.56
CA ASP A 70 10.98 17.40 1.89
C ASP A 70 11.06 17.01 0.41
N TYR A 71 10.13 16.18 -0.07
CA TYR A 71 10.07 15.66 -1.44
C TYR A 71 9.04 16.42 -2.32
N CYS A 72 8.33 17.41 -1.79
CA CYS A 72 7.30 18.15 -2.53
C CYS A 72 7.89 19.28 -3.39
N TYR A 73 7.48 19.34 -4.66
CA TYR A 73 7.85 20.39 -5.63
C TYR A 73 6.64 21.24 -6.09
N GLN A 74 5.80 21.69 -5.15
CA GLN A 74 4.61 22.55 -5.34
C GLN A 74 3.35 21.83 -5.85
N GLU A 75 3.40 21.21 -7.02
CA GLU A 75 2.26 20.46 -7.59
C GLU A 75 2.68 19.03 -7.95
N LEU A 76 1.69 18.14 -8.06
CA LEU A 76 1.92 16.78 -8.53
C LEU A 76 2.31 16.79 -10.01
N LEU A 77 3.30 15.98 -10.37
CA LEU A 77 3.65 15.68 -11.74
C LEU A 77 2.49 14.90 -12.42
N PRO A 78 2.36 14.96 -13.75
CA PRO A 78 1.35 14.19 -14.47
C PRO A 78 1.37 12.69 -14.13
N GLN A 79 2.56 12.12 -13.92
CA GLN A 79 2.71 10.71 -13.54
C GLN A 79 2.18 10.44 -12.13
N GLU A 80 2.41 11.35 -11.19
CA GLU A 80 1.91 11.25 -9.81
C GLU A 80 0.38 11.39 -9.78
N PHE A 81 -0.19 12.23 -10.64
CA PHE A 81 -1.62 12.29 -10.88
C PHE A 81 -2.20 10.97 -11.42
N GLY A 82 -1.46 10.27 -12.29
CA GLY A 82 -1.84 8.94 -12.74
C GLY A 82 -1.92 7.92 -11.59
N CYS A 83 -0.94 7.96 -10.67
CA CYS A 83 -0.96 7.16 -9.45
C CYS A 83 -2.16 7.52 -8.57
N TYR A 84 -2.35 8.81 -8.26
CA TYR A 84 -3.50 9.30 -7.49
C TYR A 84 -4.84 8.80 -8.05
N LEU A 85 -5.07 8.98 -9.36
CA LEU A 85 -6.32 8.56 -10.00
C LEU A 85 -6.52 7.04 -9.94
N SER A 86 -5.45 6.26 -10.15
CA SER A 86 -5.53 4.80 -10.09
C SER A 86 -5.97 4.31 -8.71
N HIS A 87 -5.39 4.86 -7.64
CA HIS A 87 -5.80 4.58 -6.26
C HIS A 87 -7.22 5.09 -5.97
N TYR A 88 -7.55 6.30 -6.43
CA TYR A 88 -8.87 6.89 -6.22
C TYR A 88 -9.99 6.00 -6.76
N PHE A 89 -9.86 5.47 -7.98
CA PHE A 89 -10.88 4.58 -8.55
C PHE A 89 -10.99 3.25 -7.80
N LEU A 90 -9.88 2.70 -7.31
CA LEU A 90 -9.91 1.50 -6.46
C LEU A 90 -10.57 1.77 -5.11
N TRP A 91 -10.34 2.93 -4.50
CA TRP A 91 -11.07 3.36 -3.29
C TRP A 91 -12.56 3.52 -3.57
N LYS A 92 -12.96 4.05 -4.74
CA LYS A 92 -14.37 4.11 -5.14
C LYS A 92 -14.99 2.72 -5.23
N GLU A 93 -14.28 1.73 -5.78
CA GLU A 93 -14.75 0.34 -5.80
C GLU A 93 -14.81 -0.29 -4.40
N CYS A 94 -13.88 0.04 -3.50
CA CYS A 94 -13.94 -0.35 -2.09
C CYS A 94 -15.22 0.17 -1.41
N VAL A 95 -15.52 1.46 -1.57
CA VAL A 95 -16.74 2.08 -1.02
C VAL A 95 -18.00 1.47 -1.62
N LYS A 96 -18.02 1.25 -2.94
CA LYS A 96 -19.17 0.69 -3.67
C LYS A 96 -19.46 -0.75 -3.26
N SER A 97 -18.43 -1.57 -3.10
CA SER A 97 -18.58 -2.96 -2.66
C SER A 97 -18.83 -3.07 -1.15
N ASN A 98 -18.46 -2.04 -0.39
CA ASN A 98 -18.48 -2.04 1.07
C ASN A 98 -17.74 -3.26 1.66
N GLN A 99 -16.59 -3.58 1.08
CA GLN A 99 -15.71 -4.69 1.47
C GLN A 99 -14.26 -4.21 1.46
N PRO A 100 -13.40 -4.75 2.34
CA PRO A 100 -11.98 -4.41 2.32
C PRO A 100 -11.32 -4.89 1.03
N VAL A 101 -10.46 -4.05 0.47
CA VAL A 101 -9.63 -4.35 -0.70
C VAL A 101 -8.16 -4.15 -0.35
N VAL A 102 -7.29 -4.96 -0.94
CA VAL A 102 -5.84 -4.76 -0.91
C VAL A 102 -5.44 -4.10 -2.22
N ILE A 103 -4.66 -3.03 -2.15
CA ILE A 103 -4.15 -2.31 -3.32
C ILE A 103 -2.62 -2.34 -3.26
N LEU A 104 -1.99 -2.89 -4.29
CA LEU A 104 -0.55 -3.02 -4.47
C LEU A 104 -0.13 -2.34 -5.77
N GLU A 105 1.13 -1.93 -5.86
CA GLU A 105 1.78 -1.49 -7.11
C GLU A 105 2.53 -2.65 -7.78
N ASP A 106 2.88 -2.50 -9.07
CA ASP A 106 3.50 -3.55 -9.87
C ASP A 106 4.99 -3.82 -9.58
N ASP A 107 5.56 -3.12 -8.60
CA ASP A 107 6.87 -3.42 -8.00
C ASP A 107 6.79 -4.01 -6.59
N ALA A 108 5.58 -4.33 -6.10
CA ALA A 108 5.43 -5.08 -4.87
C ALA A 108 5.83 -6.55 -5.06
N THR A 109 6.56 -7.09 -4.08
CA THR A 109 6.86 -8.52 -3.97
C THR A 109 6.09 -9.14 -2.81
N LEU A 110 5.49 -10.30 -3.02
CA LEU A 110 4.73 -11.00 -1.98
C LEU A 110 5.64 -11.94 -1.19
N GLU A 111 5.80 -11.65 0.10
CA GLU A 111 6.53 -12.51 1.03
C GLU A 111 5.73 -13.74 1.45
N SER A 112 6.44 -14.74 1.98
CA SER A 112 5.83 -16.00 2.43
C SER A 112 4.75 -15.83 3.50
N ASN A 113 4.84 -14.78 4.31
CA ASN A 113 3.91 -14.42 5.38
C ASN A 113 2.76 -13.49 4.92
N PHE A 114 2.61 -13.20 3.62
CA PHE A 114 1.57 -12.30 3.10
C PHE A 114 0.17 -12.58 3.65
N MET A 115 -0.25 -13.86 3.68
CA MET A 115 -1.58 -14.23 4.17
C MET A 115 -1.76 -13.97 5.67
N GLN A 116 -0.72 -14.25 6.46
CA GLN A 116 -0.76 -13.98 7.90
C GLN A 116 -0.91 -12.47 8.14
N ALA A 117 -0.08 -11.66 7.46
CA ALA A 117 -0.16 -10.21 7.56
C ALA A 117 -1.55 -9.67 7.13
N LEU A 118 -2.12 -10.21 6.05
CA LEU A 118 -3.46 -9.82 5.60
C LEU A 118 -4.54 -10.18 6.63
N GLU A 119 -4.49 -11.36 7.22
CA GLU A 119 -5.43 -11.75 8.28
C GLU A 119 -5.33 -10.86 9.50
N ASP A 120 -4.13 -10.44 9.88
CA ASP A 120 -3.90 -9.55 11.01
C ASP A 120 -4.44 -8.14 10.70
N CYS A 121 -4.25 -7.65 9.47
CA CYS A 121 -4.87 -6.40 9.02
C CYS A 121 -6.40 -6.46 9.10
N LEU A 122 -7.02 -7.55 8.64
CA LEU A 122 -8.47 -7.72 8.65
C LEU A 122 -9.08 -7.85 10.06
N LYS A 123 -8.29 -8.29 11.04
CA LYS A 123 -8.70 -8.35 12.46
C LYS A 123 -8.40 -7.05 13.21
N SER A 124 -7.60 -6.16 12.62
CA SER A 124 -7.21 -4.91 13.26
C SER A 124 -8.40 -3.97 13.41
N PRO A 125 -8.38 -3.05 14.39
CA PRO A 125 -9.44 -2.06 14.58
C PRO A 125 -9.37 -0.89 13.59
N PHE A 126 -8.46 -0.92 12.61
CA PHE A 126 -8.21 0.19 11.70
C PHE A 126 -8.94 0.02 10.38
N ASP A 127 -9.61 1.08 9.93
CA ASP A 127 -10.29 1.10 8.62
C ASP A 127 -9.31 1.18 7.44
N PHE A 128 -8.07 1.62 7.70
CA PHE A 128 -7.03 1.79 6.70
C PHE A 128 -5.68 1.30 7.25
N VAL A 129 -5.06 0.38 6.52
CA VAL A 129 -3.72 -0.13 6.81
C VAL A 129 -2.80 0.17 5.64
N ARG A 130 -1.70 0.88 5.90
CA ARG A 130 -0.68 1.18 4.91
C ARG A 130 0.44 0.14 4.97
N LEU A 131 0.67 -0.57 3.87
CA LEU A 131 1.70 -1.61 3.73
C LEU A 131 3.08 -1.04 3.33
N TYR A 132 3.41 0.17 3.82
CA TYR A 132 4.68 0.85 3.54
C TYR A 132 5.07 1.76 4.72
N GLY A 133 6.20 1.45 5.38
CA GLY A 133 6.59 2.08 6.65
C GLY A 133 7.63 3.21 6.54
N HIS A 134 8.41 3.28 5.45
CA HIS A 134 9.56 4.19 5.37
C HIS A 134 9.18 5.68 5.22
N TYR A 135 7.89 5.98 5.01
CA TYR A 135 7.42 7.35 4.86
C TYR A 135 7.55 8.18 6.14
N TRP A 136 7.42 7.57 7.32
CA TRP A 136 7.39 8.34 8.57
C TRP A 136 8.78 8.71 9.10
N GLY A 137 9.83 8.01 8.67
CA GLY A 137 11.23 8.31 9.03
C GLY A 137 11.68 9.74 8.68
N GLY A 138 11.04 10.36 7.69
CA GLY A 138 11.37 11.71 7.23
C GLY A 138 10.34 12.79 7.53
N HIS A 139 9.20 12.49 8.17
CA HIS A 139 8.07 13.44 8.22
C HIS A 139 7.43 13.57 9.61
N LYS A 140 7.18 14.81 10.02
CA LYS A 140 6.28 15.10 11.15
C LYS A 140 4.84 14.94 10.66
N THR A 141 4.11 13.96 11.20
CA THR A 141 2.69 13.74 10.90
C THR A 141 1.81 14.08 12.10
N ASN A 142 0.58 14.49 11.82
CA ASN A 142 -0.47 14.67 12.83
C ASN A 142 -1.28 13.38 13.08
N LEU A 143 -0.98 12.30 12.35
CA LEU A 143 -1.61 11.00 12.56
C LEU A 143 -0.98 10.28 13.76
N HIS A 144 -1.78 9.49 14.47
CA HIS A 144 -1.28 8.55 15.47
C HIS A 144 -0.49 7.43 14.79
N ALA A 145 0.78 7.68 14.50
CA ALA A 145 1.73 6.69 14.04
C ALA A 145 2.40 6.00 15.23
N LEU A 146 2.71 4.70 15.10
CA LEU A 146 3.58 4.03 16.07
C LEU A 146 4.96 4.70 16.04
N PRO A 147 5.66 4.80 17.18
CA PRO A 147 7.02 5.33 17.23
C PRO A 147 7.92 4.55 16.28
N ILE A 148 8.79 5.30 15.60
CA ILE A 148 9.73 4.75 14.64
C ILE A 148 10.86 4.16 15.47
N TYR A 149 11.02 2.84 15.43
CA TYR A 149 12.24 2.22 15.93
C TYR A 149 13.40 2.69 15.06
N THR A 150 14.30 3.45 15.65
CA THR A 150 15.57 3.76 15.00
C THR A 150 16.46 2.51 15.01
N GLU A 151 17.40 2.37 14.07
CA GLU A 151 18.36 1.25 14.07
C GLU A 151 19.10 1.10 15.42
N ALA A 152 19.22 2.19 16.19
CA ALA A 152 19.75 2.17 17.55
C ALA A 152 18.82 1.45 18.56
N GLU A 153 17.51 1.58 18.42
CA GLU A 153 16.51 0.93 19.28
C GLU A 153 16.26 -0.53 18.89
N GLU A 154 16.44 -0.93 17.61
CA GLU A 154 16.47 -2.35 17.23
C GLU A 154 17.65 -3.08 17.88
N ALA A 155 18.81 -2.42 17.97
CA ALA A 155 19.97 -2.96 18.69
C ALA A 155 19.67 -3.13 20.19
N GLU A 156 19.05 -2.14 20.84
CA GLU A 156 18.69 -2.22 22.27
C GLU A 156 17.57 -3.23 22.56
N ALA A 157 16.55 -3.34 21.70
CA ALA A 157 15.47 -4.32 21.85
C ALA A 157 15.97 -5.77 21.66
N SER A 158 16.97 -5.99 20.80
CA SER A 158 17.62 -7.31 20.63
C SER A 158 18.50 -7.71 21.83
N MET A 159 18.90 -6.73 22.66
CA MET A 159 19.74 -6.95 23.85
C MET A 159 18.92 -7.25 25.11
N GLU A 160 17.60 -7.02 25.10
CA GLU A 160 16.70 -7.46 26.16
C GLU A 160 16.44 -8.97 26.02
N LYS A 161 17.39 -9.73 26.60
CA LYS A 161 17.49 -11.19 26.62
C LYS A 161 16.14 -11.90 26.71
N THR A 162 15.94 -12.83 25.77
CA THR A 162 15.04 -13.98 25.92
C THR A 162 15.21 -14.59 27.32
N PRO A 163 14.14 -14.77 28.12
CA PRO A 163 14.25 -15.50 29.37
C PRO A 163 14.71 -16.93 29.03
N ILE A 164 15.87 -17.32 29.53
CA ILE A 164 16.32 -18.70 29.48
C ILE A 164 15.43 -19.45 30.48
N GLU A 165 14.45 -20.21 29.97
CA GLU A 165 13.74 -21.21 30.76
C GLU A 165 14.74 -22.28 31.21
N ASN A 166 15.21 -22.16 32.44
CA ASN A 166 15.91 -23.23 33.12
C ASN A 166 14.89 -24.34 33.46
N HIS A 167 14.82 -25.36 32.63
CA HIS A 167 14.24 -26.63 33.04
C HIS A 167 15.22 -27.35 33.97
N GLU A 168 15.06 -27.15 35.28
CA GLU A 168 15.62 -28.07 36.27
C GLU A 168 14.81 -29.37 36.24
N VAL A 169 15.48 -30.45 35.85
CA VAL A 169 15.02 -31.83 36.04
C VAL A 169 15.44 -32.26 37.43
N THR A 170 14.46 -32.52 38.30
CA THR A 170 14.60 -33.38 39.48
C THR A 170 13.43 -34.34 39.54
#